data_AF-A0A354IDQ6-F1
#
_entry.id   AF-A0A354IDQ6-F1
#
_cell.length_a   1.000
_cell.length_b   1.000
_cell.length_c   1.000
_cell.angle_alpha   90.00
_cell.angle_beta   90.00
_cell.angle_gamma   90.00
#
_symmetry.space_group_name_H-M   'P 1'
#
loop_
_entity.id
_entity.type
_entity.pdbx_description
1 polymer ?
#
loop_
_entity_poly.entity_id
_entity_poly.type
_entity_poly.pdbx_seq_one_letter_code
_entity_poly.pdbx_strand_id
1 'polypeptide(L)'
;MKTCRLLTFCARRYRVDTNKKPRRTKDLDVLKVLWGPAIGAVIGYFTNYIAVRMLFRPLRPVTLFGRRVPFTPGIIPKGKQRLARAIGSVVGETLLTKEDLQRTLLSDEMKNSLRESVDSALADRSDTTLRALCGTVMEETAYDTGRAVLQEKLTDVIAERLCDMQLGETIAREVLNAVRERTAGSLIGMMLRGDVLDSFAEPIRDGVDAYVNTNAYSLAAPQVAALWSTAEEKTVGDVNAALMDADISLSQIVLRAYEAMVSARAADLLRTMDLGGIAEEKVNALPPEELEQLVLSVMKKELTAVVNLGALVGFVLGLLNLIF
;
A
#
# COMPACT_ATOMS: atom_id res chain seq x y z
N MET A 1 -110.11 3.88 -11.46
CA MET A 1 -110.57 4.23 -10.10
C MET A 1 -109.79 5.48 -9.70
N LYS A 2 -110.40 6.68 -9.81
CA LYS A 2 -111.03 7.43 -8.70
C LYS A 2 -110.02 7.57 -7.55
N THR A 3 -109.46 8.73 -7.21
CA THR A 3 -110.06 10.03 -6.80
C THR A 3 -108.85 10.90 -6.37
N CYS A 4 -108.81 12.23 -6.23
CA CYS A 4 -109.75 13.35 -6.13
C CYS A 4 -108.87 14.62 -6.25
N ARG A 5 -109.26 15.64 -7.03
CA ARG A 5 -109.74 16.98 -6.57
C ARG A 5 -108.73 17.78 -5.71
N LEU A 6 -108.47 19.06 -5.90
CA LEU A 6 -109.35 20.20 -6.21
C LEU A 6 -108.38 21.39 -6.46
N LEU A 7 -108.30 21.98 -7.65
CA LEU A 7 -108.91 23.27 -8.02
C LEU A 7 -108.90 24.36 -6.92
N THR A 8 -107.91 25.26 -7.00
CA THR A 8 -108.06 26.69 -6.67
C THR A 8 -107.06 27.47 -7.56
N PHE A 9 -107.45 28.04 -8.70
CA PHE A 9 -108.12 29.33 -8.81
C PHE A 9 -107.27 30.48 -8.23
N CYS A 10 -106.46 31.15 -9.06
CA CYS A 10 -106.58 32.61 -9.23
C CYS A 10 -105.52 33.15 -10.20
N ALA A 11 -106.04 33.69 -11.30
CA ALA A 11 -105.33 34.59 -12.19
C ALA A 11 -105.02 35.93 -11.51
N ARG A 12 -103.89 36.52 -11.89
CA ARG A 12 -103.51 37.96 -11.94
C ARG A 12 -102.10 38.09 -11.40
N ARG A 13 -101.22 38.96 -11.88
CA ARG A 13 -101.07 39.84 -13.06
C ARG A 13 -99.73 40.53 -12.76
N TYR A 14 -99.04 40.99 -13.80
CA TYR A 14 -98.09 42.11 -13.73
C TYR A 14 -96.71 41.90 -13.09
N ARG A 15 -95.73 41.98 -14.01
CA ARG A 15 -94.74 43.06 -14.12
C ARG A 15 -93.31 42.58 -13.90
N VAL A 16 -92.57 42.68 -15.00
CA VAL A 16 -91.12 42.62 -15.12
C VAL A 16 -90.48 43.48 -14.04
N ASP A 17 -89.52 42.92 -13.30
CA ASP A 17 -88.47 43.71 -12.70
C ASP A 17 -87.11 43.14 -13.06
N THR A 18 -86.38 43.96 -13.81
CA THR A 18 -85.00 43.80 -14.23
C THR A 18 -84.08 44.13 -13.05
N ASN A 19 -83.42 43.17 -12.40
CA ASN A 19 -82.20 43.52 -11.67
C ASN A 19 -81.26 42.37 -11.30
N LYS A 20 -79.99 42.57 -11.70
CA LYS A 20 -78.73 42.15 -11.08
C LYS A 20 -78.40 40.65 -10.96
N LYS A 21 -77.55 40.20 -11.90
CA LYS A 21 -76.51 39.19 -11.66
C LYS A 21 -75.63 39.59 -10.46
N PRO A 22 -75.20 38.63 -9.62
CA PRO A 22 -73.89 38.72 -8.96
C PRO A 22 -72.93 37.71 -9.60
N ARG A 23 -71.92 38.21 -10.32
CA ARG A 23 -70.79 37.44 -10.89
C ARG A 23 -69.76 37.00 -9.83
N ARG A 24 -70.11 36.93 -8.54
CA ARG A 24 -69.15 36.87 -7.41
C ARG A 24 -69.12 35.55 -6.63
N THR A 25 -69.68 34.47 -7.16
CA THR A 25 -69.72 33.15 -6.48
C THR A 25 -68.73 32.13 -7.03
N LYS A 26 -68.22 32.30 -8.27
CA LYS A 26 -67.30 31.31 -8.88
C LYS A 26 -65.93 31.23 -8.20
N ASP A 27 -65.39 32.34 -7.72
CA ASP A 27 -64.06 32.35 -7.09
C ASP A 27 -64.04 31.62 -5.73
N LEU A 28 -65.17 31.61 -5.00
CA LEU A 28 -65.28 30.96 -3.70
C LEU A 28 -65.38 29.43 -3.82
N ASP A 29 -65.99 28.93 -4.90
CA ASP A 29 -66.15 27.50 -5.15
C ASP A 29 -64.85 26.89 -5.70
N VAL A 30 -64.12 27.62 -6.56
CA VAL A 30 -62.79 27.20 -7.03
C VAL A 30 -61.78 27.12 -5.88
N LEU A 31 -61.85 28.07 -4.93
CA LEU A 31 -60.98 28.06 -3.76
C LEU A 31 -61.26 26.85 -2.85
N LYS A 32 -62.53 26.50 -2.63
CA LYS A 32 -62.93 25.32 -1.82
C LYS A 32 -62.48 24.01 -2.44
N VAL A 33 -62.51 23.93 -3.77
CA VAL A 33 -62.04 22.77 -4.55
C VAL A 33 -60.52 22.61 -4.43
N LEU A 34 -59.75 23.71 -4.47
CA LEU A 34 -58.28 23.61 -4.43
C LEU A 34 -57.68 23.20 -3.07
N TRP A 35 -58.43 23.33 -1.97
CA TRP A 35 -57.93 23.03 -0.62
C TRP A 35 -57.59 21.56 -0.40
N GLY A 36 -58.32 20.62 -0.99
CA GLY A 36 -58.06 19.17 -0.85
C GLY A 36 -56.68 18.74 -1.37
N PRO A 37 -56.37 18.99 -2.66
CA PRO A 37 -55.04 18.76 -3.23
C PRO A 37 -53.92 19.48 -2.49
N ALA A 38 -54.15 20.73 -2.07
CA ALA A 38 -53.16 21.51 -1.34
C ALA A 38 -52.83 20.88 0.02
N ILE A 39 -53.84 20.47 0.79
CA ILE A 39 -53.66 19.79 2.07
C ILE A 39 -52.94 18.44 1.88
N GLY A 40 -53.35 17.67 0.87
CA GLY A 40 -52.68 16.42 0.51
C GLY A 40 -51.19 16.61 0.19
N ALA A 41 -50.87 17.62 -0.61
CA ALA A 41 -49.48 17.98 -0.94
C ALA A 41 -48.66 18.35 0.31
N VAL A 42 -49.22 19.17 1.21
CA VAL A 42 -48.56 19.60 2.45
C VAL A 42 -48.32 18.42 3.39
N ILE A 43 -49.32 17.55 3.57
CA ILE A 43 -49.17 16.34 4.41
C ILE A 43 -48.11 15.41 3.82
N GLY A 44 -48.12 15.21 2.50
CA GLY A 44 -47.13 14.39 1.78
C GLY A 44 -45.70 14.95 1.94
N TYR A 45 -45.52 16.25 1.75
CA TYR A 45 -44.24 16.92 1.96
C TYR A 45 -43.77 16.78 3.41
N PHE A 46 -44.62 17.12 4.38
CA PHE A 46 -44.25 17.16 5.79
C PHE A 46 -43.93 15.76 6.34
N THR A 47 -44.76 14.77 6.02
CA THR A 47 -44.56 13.38 6.47
C THR A 47 -43.26 12.82 5.93
N ASN A 48 -42.97 13.05 4.65
CA ASN A 48 -41.75 12.52 4.03
C ASN A 48 -40.50 13.28 4.50
N TYR A 49 -40.61 14.60 4.74
CA TYR A 49 -39.55 15.38 5.36
C TYR A 49 -39.17 14.83 6.76
N ILE A 50 -40.17 14.49 7.59
CA ILE A 50 -39.90 13.88 8.90
C ILE A 50 -39.27 12.50 8.71
N ALA A 51 -39.75 11.67 7.78
CA ALA A 51 -39.18 10.35 7.50
C ALA A 51 -37.69 10.44 7.13
N VAL A 52 -37.34 11.34 6.21
CA VAL A 52 -35.94 11.61 5.85
C VAL A 52 -35.14 12.07 7.08
N ARG A 53 -35.68 12.99 7.87
CA ARG A 53 -35.02 13.48 9.08
C ARG A 53 -34.80 12.38 10.13
N MET A 54 -35.72 11.43 10.23
CA MET A 54 -35.64 10.27 11.13
C MET A 54 -34.58 9.24 10.73
N LEU A 55 -34.14 9.21 9.47
CA LEU A 55 -33.03 8.35 9.05
C LEU A 55 -31.70 8.76 9.71
N PHE A 56 -31.52 10.06 9.95
CA PHE A 56 -30.28 10.64 10.49
C PHE A 56 -30.36 10.93 11.98
N ARG A 57 -31.50 11.44 12.47
CA ARG A 57 -31.70 11.79 13.89
C ARG A 57 -32.84 10.98 14.50
N PRO A 58 -32.79 10.63 15.79
CA PRO A 58 -31.80 11.02 16.81
C PRO A 58 -30.53 10.16 16.78
N LEU A 59 -29.39 10.77 17.11
CA LEU A 59 -28.07 10.11 17.11
C LEU A 59 -27.90 9.09 18.25
N ARG A 60 -28.68 9.25 19.32
CA ARG A 60 -28.71 8.38 20.50
C ARG A 60 -30.09 7.76 20.68
N PRO A 61 -30.18 6.54 21.23
CA PRO A 61 -31.46 5.93 21.55
C PRO A 61 -32.20 6.78 22.58
N VAL A 62 -33.48 7.05 22.32
CA VAL A 62 -34.32 7.82 23.24
C VAL A 62 -35.30 6.85 23.90
N THR A 63 -35.41 6.93 25.23
CA THR A 63 -36.35 6.11 26.01
C THR A 63 -37.53 6.96 26.46
N LEU A 64 -38.74 6.48 26.25
CA LEU A 64 -39.98 7.11 26.69
C LEU A 64 -40.75 6.11 27.56
N PHE A 65 -41.13 6.50 28.78
CA PHE A 65 -41.81 5.61 29.74
C PHE A 65 -41.10 4.26 29.96
N GLY A 66 -39.76 4.26 30.01
CA GLY A 66 -38.96 3.04 30.18
C GLY A 66 -38.89 2.13 28.94
N ARG A 67 -39.59 2.46 27.84
CA ARG A 67 -39.55 1.71 26.58
C ARG A 67 -38.78 2.50 25.50
N ARG A 68 -37.96 1.80 24.72
CA ARG A 68 -37.23 2.42 23.60
C ARG A 68 -38.19 2.78 22.48
N VAL A 69 -38.09 4.02 21.98
CA VAL A 69 -38.93 4.50 20.88
C VAL A 69 -38.48 3.81 19.59
N PRO A 70 -39.41 3.25 18.78
CA PRO A 70 -39.06 2.66 17.48
C PRO A 70 -38.38 3.71 16.59
N PHE A 71 -37.42 3.29 15.76
CA PHE A 71 -36.62 4.17 14.91
C PHE A 71 -35.69 5.16 15.66
N THR A 72 -35.33 4.86 16.92
CA THR A 72 -34.26 5.56 17.65
C THR A 72 -33.16 4.58 18.11
N PRO A 73 -31.87 4.82 17.81
CA PRO A 73 -31.32 5.91 17.00
C PRO A 73 -31.73 5.78 15.52
N GLY A 74 -31.49 6.84 14.74
CA GLY A 74 -31.72 6.86 13.30
C GLY A 74 -31.06 5.68 12.58
N ILE A 75 -31.59 5.32 11.41
CA ILE A 75 -31.16 4.14 10.65
C ILE A 75 -29.68 4.21 10.24
N ILE A 76 -29.19 5.38 9.83
CA ILE A 76 -27.79 5.57 9.40
C ILE A 76 -26.80 5.39 10.58
N PRO A 77 -26.94 6.10 11.72
CA PRO A 77 -26.09 5.87 12.89
C PRO A 77 -26.12 4.43 13.39
N LYS A 78 -27.29 3.78 13.38
CA LYS A 78 -27.45 2.38 13.78
C LYS A 78 -26.70 1.41 12.86
N GLY A 79 -26.57 1.75 11.58
CA GLY A 79 -25.90 0.95 10.55
C GLY A 79 -24.40 1.19 10.42
N LYS A 80 -23.79 2.02 11.28
CA LYS A 80 -22.37 2.43 11.20
C LYS A 80 -21.40 1.27 10.99
N GLN A 81 -21.49 0.22 11.80
CA GLN A 81 -20.61 -0.96 11.67
C GLN A 81 -20.73 -1.63 10.30
N ARG A 82 -21.94 -1.70 9.74
CA ARG A 82 -22.17 -2.29 8.42
C ARG A 82 -21.53 -1.44 7.32
N LEU A 83 -21.63 -0.11 7.44
CA LEU A 83 -20.96 0.82 6.52
C LEU A 83 -19.44 0.71 6.65
N ALA A 84 -18.93 0.64 7.87
CA ALA A 84 -17.50 0.49 8.14
C ALA A 84 -16.93 -0.78 7.51
N ARG A 85 -17.59 -1.93 7.67
CA ARG A 85 -17.20 -3.19 7.01
C ARG A 85 -17.24 -3.10 5.50
N ALA A 86 -18.31 -2.51 4.94
CA ALA A 86 -18.46 -2.40 3.49
C ALA A 86 -17.39 -1.48 2.88
N ILE A 87 -17.04 -0.39 3.55
CA ILE A 87 -15.95 0.49 3.12
C ILE A 87 -14.61 -0.23 3.27
N GLY A 88 -14.37 -0.89 4.41
CA GLY A 88 -13.16 -1.66 4.67
C GLY A 88 -12.91 -2.75 3.62
N SER A 89 -13.93 -3.53 3.26
CA SER A 89 -13.79 -4.58 2.23
C SER A 89 -13.48 -3.99 0.85
N VAL A 90 -14.13 -2.88 0.46
CA VAL A 90 -13.86 -2.22 -0.82
C VAL A 90 -12.45 -1.63 -0.86
N VAL A 91 -11.99 -1.02 0.23
CA VAL A 91 -10.63 -0.47 0.34
C VAL A 91 -9.58 -1.60 0.26
N GLY A 92 -9.78 -2.68 1.00
CA GLY A 92 -8.85 -3.81 1.07
C GLY A 92 -8.79 -4.65 -0.22
N GLU A 93 -9.91 -4.81 -0.92
CA GLU A 93 -9.97 -5.68 -2.11
C GLU A 93 -9.83 -4.92 -3.43
N THR A 94 -10.30 -3.66 -3.51
CA THR A 94 -10.47 -2.96 -4.79
C THR A 94 -9.53 -1.76 -4.99
N LEU A 95 -9.12 -1.06 -3.92
CA LEU A 95 -8.33 0.17 -4.07
C LEU A 95 -6.82 -0.07 -4.14
N LEU A 96 -6.32 -1.15 -3.54
CA LEU A 96 -4.89 -1.45 -3.49
C LEU A 96 -4.63 -2.90 -3.87
N THR A 97 -4.50 -3.11 -5.17
CA THR A 97 -4.07 -4.40 -5.72
C THR A 97 -2.54 -4.53 -5.64
N LYS A 98 -2.05 -5.77 -5.73
CA LYS A 98 -0.61 -6.04 -5.83
C LYS A 98 0.02 -5.30 -7.00
N GLU A 99 -0.69 -5.30 -8.12
CA GLU A 99 -0.28 -4.72 -9.38
C GLU A 99 -0.13 -3.20 -9.26
N ASP A 100 -1.11 -2.53 -8.63
CA ASP A 100 -1.08 -1.08 -8.42
C ASP A 100 0.06 -0.66 -7.48
N LEU A 101 0.29 -1.42 -6.40
CA LEU A 101 1.40 -1.15 -5.47
C LEU A 101 2.75 -1.33 -6.17
N GLN A 102 2.94 -2.44 -6.89
CA GLN A 102 4.18 -2.69 -7.63
C GLN A 102 4.42 -1.62 -8.69
N ARG A 103 3.40 -1.24 -9.46
CA ARG A 103 3.50 -0.20 -10.48
C ARG A 103 3.84 1.17 -9.87
N THR A 104 3.33 1.47 -8.68
CA THR A 104 3.63 2.72 -7.98
C THR A 104 5.07 2.74 -7.45
N LEU A 105 5.50 1.67 -6.78
CA LEU A 105 6.86 1.55 -6.21
C LEU A 105 7.94 1.37 -7.30
N LEU A 106 7.62 0.71 -8.41
CA LEU A 106 8.52 0.53 -9.55
C LEU A 106 8.33 1.61 -10.62
N SER A 107 7.70 2.74 -10.28
CA SER A 107 7.59 3.87 -11.19
C SER A 107 8.97 4.50 -11.43
N ASP A 108 9.18 5.03 -12.63
CA ASP A 108 10.45 5.69 -12.98
C ASP A 108 10.76 6.85 -12.03
N GLU A 109 9.74 7.56 -11.56
CA GLU A 109 9.86 8.65 -10.59
C GLU A 109 10.39 8.16 -9.23
N MET A 110 9.85 7.05 -8.70
CA MET A 110 10.35 6.44 -7.46
C MET A 110 11.78 5.92 -7.63
N LYS A 111 12.08 5.28 -8.76
CA LYS A 111 13.42 4.77 -9.07
C LYS A 111 14.45 5.89 -9.16
N ASN A 112 14.12 6.99 -9.83
CA ASN A 112 15.00 8.15 -9.96
C ASN A 112 15.21 8.83 -8.60
N SER A 113 14.14 9.00 -7.81
CA SER A 113 14.25 9.56 -6.45
C SER A 113 15.13 8.68 -5.55
N LEU A 114 15.01 7.35 -5.63
CA LEU A 114 15.87 6.43 -4.90
C LEU A 114 17.33 6.54 -5.38
N ARG A 115 17.54 6.61 -6.70
CA ARG A 115 18.87 6.77 -7.29
C ARG A 115 19.56 8.04 -6.78
N GLU A 116 18.87 9.17 -6.85
CA GLU A 116 19.37 10.46 -6.35
C GLU A 116 19.63 10.42 -4.84
N SER A 117 18.75 9.79 -4.07
CA SER A 117 18.95 9.63 -2.62
C SER A 117 20.18 8.79 -2.29
N VAL A 118 20.43 7.72 -3.06
CA VAL A 118 21.61 6.87 -2.89
C VAL A 118 22.87 7.61 -3.31
N ASP A 119 22.86 8.26 -4.49
CA ASP A 119 24.01 9.02 -4.99
C ASP A 119 24.36 10.18 -4.01
N SER A 120 23.36 10.90 -3.49
CA SER A 120 23.55 11.94 -2.47
C SER A 120 24.09 11.37 -1.16
N ALA A 121 23.56 10.23 -0.70
CA ALA A 121 24.04 9.60 0.54
C ALA A 121 25.48 9.09 0.40
N LEU A 122 25.86 8.59 -0.78
CA LEU A 122 27.23 8.19 -1.08
C LEU A 122 28.17 9.40 -1.16
N ALA A 123 27.71 10.51 -1.72
CA ALA A 123 28.47 11.76 -1.80
C ALA A 123 28.67 12.40 -0.42
N ASP A 124 27.61 12.52 0.39
CA ASP A 124 27.68 13.13 1.73
C ASP A 124 28.54 12.31 2.71
N ARG A 125 28.67 11.00 2.45
CA ARG A 125 29.44 10.06 3.26
C ARG A 125 30.74 9.63 2.60
N SER A 126 31.21 10.34 1.58
CA SER A 126 32.41 10.00 0.81
C SER A 126 33.62 9.76 1.70
N ASP A 127 33.77 10.57 2.76
CA ASP A 127 34.92 10.55 3.66
C ASP A 127 34.77 9.54 4.81
N THR A 128 33.61 8.89 4.93
CA THR A 128 33.39 7.87 5.96
C THR A 128 34.02 6.54 5.54
N THR A 129 34.63 5.85 6.50
CA THR A 129 35.18 4.51 6.27
C THR A 129 34.06 3.47 6.20
N LEU A 130 34.30 2.36 5.47
CA LEU A 130 33.33 1.26 5.38
C LEU A 130 32.94 0.73 6.77
N ARG A 131 33.91 0.68 7.70
CA ARG A 131 33.66 0.29 9.10
C ARG A 131 32.67 1.23 9.78
N ALA A 132 32.86 2.55 9.66
CA ALA A 132 31.98 3.54 10.28
C ALA A 132 30.56 3.49 9.69
N LEU A 133 30.45 3.26 8.39
CA LEU A 133 29.16 3.11 7.71
C LEU A 133 28.41 1.86 8.17
N CYS A 134 29.10 0.72 8.30
CA CYS A 134 28.50 -0.52 8.81
C CYS A 134 28.06 -0.37 10.28
N GLY A 135 28.85 0.31 11.11
CA GLY A 135 28.49 0.61 12.50
C GLY A 135 27.32 1.56 12.68
N THR A 136 26.88 2.27 11.63
CA THR A 136 25.64 3.09 11.70
C THR A 136 24.38 2.27 11.47
N VAL A 137 24.49 1.12 10.79
CA VAL A 137 23.35 0.28 10.36
C VAL A 137 23.21 -0.94 11.25
N MET A 138 24.32 -1.46 11.77
CA MET A 138 24.36 -2.67 12.57
C MET A 138 24.87 -2.39 13.98
N GLU A 139 24.36 -3.14 14.96
CA GLU A 139 24.90 -3.16 16.31
C GLU A 139 26.37 -3.63 16.27
N GLU A 140 27.23 -2.99 17.06
CA GLU A 140 28.70 -3.18 17.02
C GLU A 140 29.10 -4.65 17.18
N THR A 141 28.38 -5.39 18.04
CA THR A 141 28.55 -6.82 18.28
C THR A 141 28.19 -7.70 17.08
N ALA A 142 27.18 -7.31 16.30
CA ALA A 142 26.77 -8.02 15.09
C ALA A 142 27.78 -7.83 13.95
N TYR A 143 28.40 -6.65 13.86
CA TYR A 143 29.46 -6.37 12.90
C TYR A 143 30.70 -7.23 13.17
N ASP A 144 31.19 -7.25 14.41
CA ASP A 144 32.37 -8.03 14.77
C ASP A 144 32.16 -9.54 14.59
N THR A 145 30.96 -10.03 14.89
CA THR A 145 30.58 -11.44 14.66
C THR A 145 30.55 -11.75 13.16
N GLY A 146 29.91 -10.89 12.36
CA GLY A 146 29.84 -11.06 10.91
C GLY A 146 31.22 -11.03 10.25
N ARG A 147 32.08 -10.12 10.71
CA ARG A 147 33.50 -10.03 10.30
C ARG A 147 34.25 -11.32 10.59
N ALA A 148 34.16 -11.84 11.82
CA ALA A 148 34.86 -13.06 12.21
C ALA A 148 34.43 -14.25 11.34
N VAL A 149 33.12 -14.41 11.10
CA VAL A 149 32.57 -15.49 10.27
C VAL A 149 33.01 -15.36 8.81
N LEU A 150 32.97 -14.15 8.25
CA LEU A 150 33.40 -13.92 6.86
C LEU A 150 34.91 -14.14 6.70
N GLN A 151 35.71 -13.71 7.67
CA GLN A 151 37.15 -13.88 7.67
C GLN A 151 37.54 -15.36 7.75
N GLU A 152 36.90 -16.14 8.62
CA GLU A 152 37.09 -17.58 8.73
C GLU A 152 36.73 -18.27 7.40
N LYS A 153 35.51 -18.05 6.89
CA LYS A 153 35.07 -18.66 5.62
C LYS A 153 35.97 -18.31 4.44
N LEU A 154 36.39 -17.06 4.33
CA LEU A 154 37.26 -16.63 3.24
C LEU A 154 38.66 -17.26 3.37
N THR A 155 39.16 -17.42 4.61
CA THR A 155 40.41 -18.12 4.90
C THR A 155 40.32 -19.59 4.51
N ASP A 156 39.23 -20.27 4.85
CA ASP A 156 39.00 -21.67 4.48
C ASP A 156 38.97 -21.85 2.97
N VAL A 157 38.22 -21.00 2.25
CA VAL A 157 38.15 -21.05 0.78
C VAL A 157 39.54 -20.84 0.16
N ILE A 158 40.33 -19.89 0.66
CA ILE A 158 41.67 -19.65 0.13
C ILE A 158 42.62 -20.81 0.48
N ALA A 159 42.53 -21.36 1.70
CA ALA A 159 43.35 -22.48 2.12
C ALA A 159 43.07 -23.73 1.27
N GLU A 160 41.79 -24.05 1.02
CA GLU A 160 41.38 -25.14 0.13
C GLU A 160 41.92 -24.92 -1.28
N ARG A 161 41.77 -23.70 -1.82
CA ARG A 161 42.30 -23.37 -3.15
C ARG A 161 43.82 -23.44 -3.25
N LEU A 162 44.55 -23.12 -2.18
CA LEU A 162 46.00 -23.28 -2.15
C LEU A 162 46.43 -24.75 -2.25
N CYS A 163 45.68 -25.66 -1.64
CA CYS A 163 45.90 -27.10 -1.76
C CYS A 163 45.60 -27.60 -3.18
N ASP A 164 44.55 -27.07 -3.83
CA ASP A 164 44.16 -27.45 -5.19
C ASP A 164 45.15 -26.99 -6.28
N MET A 165 45.91 -25.92 -6.02
CA MET A 165 46.76 -25.26 -7.03
C MET A 165 48.00 -26.07 -7.48
N GLN A 166 48.23 -27.26 -6.92
CA GLN A 166 49.38 -28.13 -7.27
C GLN A 166 50.72 -27.39 -7.24
N LEU A 167 50.95 -26.62 -6.18
CA LEU A 167 52.13 -25.79 -6.03
C LEU A 167 53.42 -26.62 -6.04
N GLY A 168 53.39 -27.86 -5.54
CA GLY A 168 54.55 -28.75 -5.56
C GLY A 168 55.12 -29.00 -6.95
N GLU A 169 54.27 -29.23 -7.95
CA GLU A 169 54.69 -29.48 -9.33
C GLU A 169 55.36 -28.24 -9.95
N THR A 170 54.76 -27.07 -9.72
CA THR A 170 55.29 -25.79 -10.24
C THR A 170 56.62 -25.43 -9.58
N ILE A 171 56.71 -25.57 -8.25
CA ILE A 171 57.91 -25.24 -7.48
C ILE A 171 59.04 -26.24 -7.78
N ALA A 172 58.75 -27.55 -7.83
CA ALA A 172 59.75 -28.55 -8.18
C ALA A 172 60.37 -28.27 -9.56
N ARG A 173 59.52 -27.98 -10.55
CA ARG A 173 59.98 -27.63 -11.90
C ARG A 173 60.87 -26.39 -11.91
N GLU A 174 60.46 -25.32 -11.24
CA GLU A 174 61.19 -24.05 -11.26
C GLU A 174 62.52 -24.13 -10.51
N VAL A 175 62.56 -24.85 -9.39
CA VAL A 175 63.80 -25.12 -8.63
C VAL A 175 64.77 -25.94 -9.48
N LEU A 176 64.31 -27.01 -10.14
CA LEU A 176 65.17 -27.84 -10.98
C LEU A 176 65.69 -27.08 -12.20
N ASN A 177 64.87 -26.23 -12.83
CA ASN A 177 65.31 -25.34 -13.91
C ASN A 177 66.40 -24.37 -13.45
N ALA A 178 66.19 -23.70 -12.30
CA ALA A 178 67.19 -22.79 -11.74
C ALA A 178 68.50 -23.53 -11.43
N VAL A 179 68.45 -24.76 -10.93
CA VAL A 179 69.63 -25.59 -10.69
C VAL A 179 70.33 -25.96 -12.00
N ARG A 180 69.58 -26.33 -13.06
CA ARG A 180 70.14 -26.61 -14.40
C ARG A 180 70.89 -25.39 -14.96
N GLU A 181 70.27 -24.22 -14.90
CA GLU A 181 70.89 -22.98 -15.40
C GLU A 181 72.16 -22.62 -14.63
N ARG A 182 72.11 -22.70 -13.29
CA ARG A 182 73.24 -22.33 -12.43
C ARG A 182 74.40 -23.31 -12.51
N THR A 183 74.14 -24.58 -12.80
CA THR A 183 75.17 -25.62 -12.90
C THR A 183 75.63 -25.86 -14.34
N ALA A 184 74.99 -25.24 -15.33
CA ALA A 184 75.34 -25.36 -16.75
C ALA A 184 76.81 -25.02 -16.99
N GLY A 185 77.54 -25.95 -17.60
CA GLY A 185 78.98 -25.80 -17.90
C GLY A 185 79.94 -26.10 -16.75
N SER A 186 79.44 -26.39 -15.55
CA SER A 186 80.27 -26.83 -14.41
C SER A 186 80.44 -28.36 -14.39
N LEU A 187 81.51 -28.84 -13.74
CA LEU A 187 81.73 -30.27 -13.47
C LEU A 187 80.54 -30.91 -12.73
N ILE A 188 79.93 -30.17 -11.79
CA ILE A 188 78.75 -30.60 -11.03
C ILE A 188 77.54 -30.75 -11.93
N GLY A 189 77.34 -29.80 -12.85
CA GLY A 189 76.25 -29.86 -13.83
C GLY A 189 76.40 -31.00 -14.84
N MET A 190 77.61 -31.54 -15.06
CA MET A 190 77.78 -32.77 -15.84
C MET A 190 77.36 -34.02 -15.06
N MET A 191 77.54 -34.03 -13.73
CA MET A 191 77.13 -35.13 -12.84
C MET A 191 75.62 -35.13 -12.55
N LEU A 192 74.98 -33.97 -12.53
CA LEU A 192 73.55 -33.79 -12.30
C LEU A 192 72.72 -33.72 -13.60
N ARG A 193 73.14 -34.43 -14.66
CA ARG A 193 72.40 -34.49 -15.93
C ARG A 193 71.39 -35.65 -15.94
N GLY A 194 70.32 -35.45 -16.72
CA GLY A 194 69.30 -36.46 -16.96
C GLY A 194 68.59 -36.91 -15.67
N ASP A 195 68.36 -38.22 -15.58
CA ASP A 195 67.53 -38.88 -14.58
C ASP A 195 67.90 -38.56 -13.12
N VAL A 196 69.17 -38.21 -12.83
CA VAL A 196 69.61 -37.87 -11.48
C VAL A 196 68.95 -36.60 -10.98
N LEU A 197 68.86 -35.56 -11.81
CA LEU A 197 68.23 -34.30 -11.39
C LEU A 197 66.70 -34.41 -11.37
N ASP A 198 66.15 -35.17 -12.32
CA ASP A 198 64.71 -35.43 -12.36
C ASP A 198 64.24 -36.28 -11.17
N SER A 199 65.11 -37.10 -10.58
CA SER A 199 64.80 -37.85 -9.35
C SER A 199 64.51 -36.96 -8.12
N PHE A 200 64.93 -35.70 -8.14
CA PHE A 200 64.61 -34.73 -7.07
C PHE A 200 63.24 -34.07 -7.25
N ALA A 201 62.59 -34.20 -8.42
CA ALA A 201 61.30 -33.56 -8.68
C ALA A 201 60.22 -34.05 -7.72
N GLU A 202 60.11 -35.36 -7.53
CA GLU A 202 59.07 -35.99 -6.71
C GLU A 202 59.25 -35.68 -5.21
N PRO A 203 60.44 -35.81 -4.60
CA PRO A 203 60.66 -35.39 -3.21
C PRO A 203 60.38 -33.90 -2.95
N ILE A 204 60.73 -33.01 -3.89
CA ILE A 204 60.45 -31.58 -3.76
C ILE A 204 58.95 -31.33 -3.85
N ARG A 205 58.29 -31.93 -4.84
CA ARG A 205 56.83 -31.82 -5.01
C ARG A 205 56.10 -32.29 -3.76
N ASP A 206 56.37 -33.51 -3.32
CA ASP A 206 55.69 -34.12 -2.18
C ASP A 206 55.97 -33.34 -0.89
N GLY A 207 57.19 -32.84 -0.70
CA GLY A 207 57.55 -32.00 0.44
C GLY A 207 56.80 -30.66 0.45
N VAL A 208 56.67 -30.02 -0.71
CA VAL A 208 55.93 -28.77 -0.87
C VAL A 208 54.43 -29.00 -0.67
N ASP A 209 53.86 -30.03 -1.30
CA ASP A 209 52.43 -30.35 -1.17
C ASP A 209 52.08 -30.72 0.27
N ALA A 210 52.91 -31.50 0.96
CA ALA A 210 52.73 -31.80 2.38
C ALA A 210 52.80 -30.55 3.26
N TYR A 211 53.73 -29.63 2.97
CA TYR A 211 53.84 -28.36 3.69
C TYR A 211 52.61 -27.48 3.47
N VAL A 212 52.16 -27.33 2.23
CA VAL A 212 50.95 -26.55 1.89
C VAL A 212 49.72 -27.16 2.54
N ASN A 213 49.50 -28.47 2.39
CA ASN A 213 48.33 -29.14 2.98
C ASN A 213 48.25 -28.99 4.51
N THR A 214 49.39 -28.98 5.20
CA THR A 214 49.44 -28.83 6.66
C THR A 214 49.30 -27.38 7.11
N ASN A 215 49.80 -26.42 6.32
CA ASN A 215 49.96 -25.02 6.74
C ASN A 215 49.07 -24.02 5.96
N ALA A 216 48.28 -24.46 4.97
CA ALA A 216 47.50 -23.60 4.09
C ALA A 216 46.65 -22.57 4.85
N TYR A 217 45.95 -23.01 5.90
CA TYR A 217 45.18 -22.10 6.75
C TYR A 217 46.06 -21.06 7.44
N SER A 218 47.18 -21.46 8.03
CA SER A 218 48.12 -20.54 8.70
C SER A 218 48.82 -19.57 7.75
N LEU A 219 48.97 -19.94 6.47
CA LEU A 219 49.50 -19.08 5.42
C LEU A 219 48.43 -18.09 4.92
N ALA A 220 47.18 -18.52 4.81
CA ALA A 220 46.06 -17.71 4.31
C ALA A 220 45.54 -16.71 5.37
N ALA A 221 45.38 -17.14 6.63
CA ALA A 221 44.79 -16.35 7.70
C ALA A 221 45.40 -14.93 7.86
N PRO A 222 46.74 -14.74 7.93
CA PRO A 222 47.32 -13.40 8.06
C PRO A 222 47.11 -12.54 6.80
N GLN A 223 47.08 -13.14 5.62
CA GLN A 223 46.85 -12.42 4.36
C GLN A 223 45.41 -11.92 4.27
N VAL A 224 44.44 -12.78 4.63
CA VAL A 224 43.02 -12.40 4.68
C VAL A 224 42.78 -11.32 5.73
N ALA A 225 43.39 -11.44 6.91
CA ALA A 225 43.28 -10.43 7.96
C ALA A 225 43.81 -9.06 7.52
N ALA A 226 44.97 -9.03 6.84
CA ALA A 226 45.56 -7.80 6.32
C ALA A 226 44.68 -7.16 5.24
N LEU A 227 44.21 -7.95 4.27
CA LEU A 227 43.30 -7.47 3.22
C LEU A 227 42.00 -6.91 3.80
N TRP A 228 41.44 -7.57 4.82
CA TRP A 228 40.24 -7.10 5.49
C TRP A 228 40.46 -5.76 6.19
N SER A 229 41.57 -5.61 6.94
CA SER A 229 41.91 -4.34 7.60
C SER A 229 42.07 -3.21 6.59
N THR A 230 42.77 -3.46 5.48
CA THR A 230 42.92 -2.47 4.41
C THR A 230 41.59 -2.13 3.75
N ALA A 231 40.68 -3.09 3.59
CA ALA A 231 39.35 -2.84 3.04
C ALA A 231 38.49 -1.98 3.99
N GLU A 232 38.57 -2.23 5.31
CA GLU A 232 37.80 -1.47 6.31
C GLU A 232 38.20 0.00 6.42
N GLU A 233 39.46 0.30 6.15
CA GLU A 233 40.01 1.66 6.19
C GLU A 233 39.70 2.47 4.92
N LYS A 234 39.30 1.82 3.83
CA LYS A 234 38.87 2.51 2.62
C LYS A 234 37.63 3.35 2.88
N THR A 235 37.61 4.54 2.30
CA THR A 235 36.44 5.39 2.37
C THR A 235 35.38 4.95 1.37
N VAL A 236 34.13 5.31 1.62
CA VAL A 236 33.03 5.08 0.67
C VAL A 236 33.33 5.76 -0.67
N GLY A 237 33.99 6.91 -0.66
CA GLY A 237 34.48 7.60 -1.85
C GLY A 237 35.49 6.77 -2.65
N ASP A 238 36.47 6.17 -1.99
CA ASP A 238 37.48 5.32 -2.65
C ASP A 238 36.87 4.08 -3.29
N VAL A 239 35.90 3.46 -2.60
CA VAL A 239 35.17 2.29 -3.13
C VAL A 239 34.28 2.69 -4.29
N ASN A 240 33.59 3.82 -4.20
CA ASN A 240 32.78 4.35 -5.30
C ASN A 240 33.64 4.68 -6.52
N ALA A 241 34.81 5.29 -6.34
CA ALA A 241 35.76 5.57 -7.42
C ALA A 241 36.28 4.28 -8.08
N ALA A 242 36.68 3.28 -7.28
CA ALA A 242 37.15 1.99 -7.80
C ALA A 242 36.06 1.24 -8.58
N LEU A 243 34.79 1.39 -8.19
CA LEU A 243 33.66 0.80 -8.91
C LEU A 243 33.31 1.58 -10.19
N MET A 244 33.45 2.91 -10.18
CA MET A 244 33.30 3.74 -11.38
C MET A 244 34.33 3.37 -12.46
N ASP A 245 35.57 3.07 -12.08
CA ASP A 245 36.61 2.58 -13.01
C ASP A 245 36.25 1.22 -13.66
N ALA A 246 35.38 0.44 -13.00
CA ALA A 246 34.87 -0.84 -13.49
C ALA A 246 33.52 -0.72 -14.24
N ASP A 247 33.03 0.50 -14.50
CA ASP A 247 31.70 0.80 -15.07
C ASP A 247 30.53 0.26 -14.21
N ILE A 248 30.75 0.14 -12.89
CA ILE A 248 29.76 -0.33 -11.92
C ILE A 248 29.30 0.84 -11.06
N SER A 249 28.03 1.20 -11.16
CA SER A 249 27.41 2.23 -10.32
C SER A 249 26.74 1.60 -9.09
N LEU A 250 27.16 1.98 -7.89
CA LEU A 250 26.54 1.52 -6.63
C LEU A 250 25.04 1.77 -6.60
N SER A 251 24.58 2.92 -7.10
CA SER A 251 23.16 3.22 -7.20
C SER A 251 22.41 2.31 -8.17
N GLN A 252 23.06 1.79 -9.23
CA GLN A 252 22.44 0.75 -10.06
C GLN A 252 22.33 -0.59 -9.34
N ILE A 253 23.32 -0.98 -8.53
CA ILE A 253 23.25 -2.22 -7.73
C ILE A 253 22.09 -2.12 -6.73
N VAL A 254 22.02 -1.00 -5.99
CA VAL A 254 20.94 -0.76 -5.02
C VAL A 254 19.59 -0.72 -5.71
N LEU A 255 19.49 -0.07 -6.88
CA LEU A 255 18.25 0.00 -7.64
C LEU A 255 17.79 -1.39 -8.13
N ARG A 256 18.71 -2.22 -8.64
CA ARG A 256 18.40 -3.60 -9.03
C ARG A 256 17.96 -4.46 -7.85
N ALA A 257 18.62 -4.31 -6.70
CA ALA A 257 18.22 -5.00 -5.48
C ALA A 257 16.83 -4.55 -5.01
N TYR A 258 16.53 -3.25 -5.07
CA TYR A 258 15.23 -2.69 -4.78
C TYR A 258 14.14 -3.24 -5.72
N GLU A 259 14.39 -3.25 -7.03
CA GLU A 259 13.46 -3.80 -8.02
C GLU A 259 13.16 -5.27 -7.75
N ALA A 260 14.19 -6.07 -7.49
CA ALA A 260 14.06 -7.49 -7.14
C ALA A 260 13.27 -7.68 -5.84
N MET A 261 13.53 -6.86 -4.83
CA MET A 261 12.83 -6.92 -3.54
C MET A 261 11.34 -6.58 -3.69
N VAL A 262 11.01 -5.48 -4.36
CA VAL A 262 9.61 -5.04 -4.55
C VAL A 262 8.85 -6.04 -5.42
N SER A 263 9.45 -6.54 -6.49
CA SER A 263 8.82 -7.54 -7.35
C SER A 263 8.56 -8.87 -6.62
N ALA A 264 9.48 -9.31 -5.77
CA ALA A 264 9.35 -10.54 -4.99
C ALA A 264 8.43 -10.41 -3.75
N ARG A 265 8.46 -9.28 -3.05
CA ARG A 265 7.87 -9.13 -1.70
C ARG A 265 6.68 -8.18 -1.60
N ALA A 266 6.34 -7.40 -2.63
CA ALA A 266 5.20 -6.47 -2.54
C ALA A 266 3.87 -7.17 -2.22
N ALA A 267 3.67 -8.39 -2.71
CA ALA A 267 2.48 -9.19 -2.41
C ALA A 267 2.40 -9.59 -0.93
N ASP A 268 3.55 -9.96 -0.35
CA ASP A 268 3.64 -10.33 1.06
C ASP A 268 3.43 -9.11 1.95
N LEU A 269 4.00 -7.96 1.57
CA LEU A 269 3.81 -6.69 2.28
C LEU A 269 2.32 -6.28 2.31
N LEU A 270 1.60 -6.40 1.19
CA LEU A 270 0.16 -6.14 1.18
C LEU A 270 -0.63 -7.05 2.09
N ARG A 271 -0.26 -8.33 2.21
CA ARG A 271 -0.93 -9.26 3.14
C ARG A 271 -0.71 -8.90 4.60
N THR A 272 0.45 -8.33 4.94
CA THR A 272 0.73 -7.87 6.29
C THR A 272 0.06 -6.53 6.63
N MET A 273 -0.30 -5.76 5.60
CA MET A 273 -0.98 -4.47 5.76
C MET A 273 -2.50 -4.66 5.65
N ASP A 274 -3.18 -4.80 6.79
CA ASP A 274 -4.66 -4.84 6.82
C ASP A 274 -5.28 -3.45 6.65
N LEU A 275 -5.21 -2.92 5.42
CA LEU A 275 -5.76 -1.61 5.08
C LEU A 275 -7.29 -1.59 5.16
N GLY A 276 -7.94 -2.72 4.91
CA GLY A 276 -9.39 -2.87 5.05
C GLY A 276 -9.82 -2.73 6.50
N GLY A 277 -9.13 -3.41 7.42
CA GLY A 277 -9.33 -3.29 8.86
C GLY A 277 -9.05 -1.86 9.37
N ILE A 278 -7.97 -1.23 8.91
CA ILE A 278 -7.66 0.17 9.25
C ILE A 278 -8.78 1.11 8.79
N ALA A 279 -9.29 0.94 7.56
CA ALA A 279 -10.39 1.75 7.05
C ALA A 279 -11.69 1.52 7.84
N GLU A 280 -12.02 0.26 8.17
CA GLU A 280 -13.17 -0.07 9.01
C GLU A 280 -13.05 0.57 10.40
N GLU A 281 -11.89 0.45 11.05
CA GLU A 281 -11.64 1.03 12.36
C GLU A 281 -11.76 2.55 12.34
N LYS A 282 -11.20 3.20 11.31
CA LYS A 282 -11.33 4.65 11.13
C LYS A 282 -12.78 5.10 10.97
N VAL A 283 -13.57 4.40 10.15
CA VAL A 283 -15.01 4.70 10.02
C VAL A 283 -15.76 4.46 11.33
N ASN A 284 -15.42 3.39 12.07
CA ASN A 284 -15.99 3.09 13.38
C ASN A 284 -15.57 4.09 14.47
N ALA A 285 -14.45 4.78 14.32
CA ALA A 285 -13.98 5.82 15.24
C ALA A 285 -14.65 7.18 15.01
N LEU A 286 -15.20 7.45 13.80
CA LEU A 286 -15.84 8.73 13.48
C LEU A 286 -17.02 9.04 14.42
N PRO A 287 -17.15 10.25 14.95
CA PRO A 287 -18.34 10.60 15.73
C PRO A 287 -19.61 10.55 14.84
N PRO A 288 -20.79 10.23 15.41
CA PRO A 288 -22.03 10.09 14.65
C PRO A 288 -22.39 11.31 13.79
N GLU A 289 -22.01 12.51 14.23
CA GLU A 289 -22.25 13.78 13.57
C GLU A 289 -21.44 13.91 12.26
N GLU A 290 -20.19 13.46 12.26
CA GLU A 290 -19.34 13.46 11.06
C GLU A 290 -19.82 12.42 10.05
N LEU A 291 -20.26 11.25 10.52
CA LEU A 291 -20.90 10.25 9.66
C LEU A 291 -22.17 10.78 9.01
N GLU A 292 -23.01 11.50 9.76
CA GLU A 292 -24.20 12.17 9.22
C GLU A 292 -23.81 13.18 8.14
N GLN A 293 -22.80 14.02 8.39
CA GLN A 293 -22.33 15.00 7.40
C GLN A 293 -21.80 14.34 6.12
N LEU A 294 -21.01 13.28 6.25
CA LEU A 294 -20.47 12.53 5.11
C LEU A 294 -21.60 11.98 4.25
N VAL A 295 -22.57 11.29 4.85
CA VAL A 295 -23.69 10.69 4.13
C VAL A 295 -24.61 11.76 3.53
N LEU A 296 -24.93 12.82 4.28
CA LEU A 296 -25.77 13.91 3.79
C LEU A 296 -25.09 14.68 2.64
N SER A 297 -23.76 14.84 2.66
CA SER A 297 -23.03 15.54 1.59
C SER A 297 -23.24 14.87 0.22
N VAL A 298 -23.37 13.54 0.22
CA VAL A 298 -23.60 12.75 -1.00
C VAL A 298 -25.10 12.62 -1.31
N MET A 299 -25.94 12.38 -0.30
CA MET A 299 -27.35 11.99 -0.50
C MET A 299 -28.37 13.15 -0.47
N LYS A 300 -27.97 14.38 -0.14
CA LYS A 300 -28.90 15.52 0.07
C LYS A 300 -29.88 15.74 -1.10
N LYS A 301 -29.39 15.64 -2.34
CA LYS A 301 -30.21 15.83 -3.54
C LYS A 301 -31.27 14.72 -3.67
N GLU A 302 -30.85 13.47 -3.53
CA GLU A 302 -31.73 12.30 -3.63
C GLU A 302 -32.84 12.31 -2.58
N LEU A 303 -32.49 12.63 -1.34
CA LEU A 303 -33.46 12.72 -0.24
C LEU A 303 -34.47 13.86 -0.46
N THR A 304 -34.02 15.00 -0.99
CA THR A 304 -34.90 16.13 -1.32
C THR A 304 -35.86 15.77 -2.45
N ALA A 305 -35.40 15.02 -3.46
CA ALA A 305 -36.25 14.53 -4.53
C ALA A 305 -37.35 13.62 -4.01
N VAL A 306 -37.02 12.71 -3.08
CA VAL A 306 -38.00 11.85 -2.40
C VAL A 306 -39.05 12.69 -1.67
N VAL A 307 -38.65 13.70 -0.88
CA VAL A 307 -39.59 14.61 -0.19
C VAL A 307 -40.53 15.32 -1.16
N ASN A 308 -40.01 15.85 -2.27
CA ASN A 308 -40.81 16.52 -3.30
C ASN A 308 -41.77 15.55 -4.01
N LEU A 309 -41.35 14.30 -4.24
CA LEU A 309 -42.21 13.26 -4.79
C LEU A 309 -43.40 12.98 -3.85
N GLY A 310 -43.16 12.98 -2.53
CA GLY A 310 -44.22 12.85 -1.52
C GLY A 310 -45.26 13.97 -1.62
N ALA A 311 -44.82 15.21 -1.84
CA ALA A 311 -45.71 16.35 -2.08
C ALA A 311 -46.54 16.17 -3.36
N LEU A 312 -45.91 15.71 -4.44
CA LEU A 312 -46.57 15.45 -5.72
C LEU A 312 -47.62 14.32 -5.59
N VAL A 313 -47.28 13.22 -4.92
CA VAL A 313 -48.22 12.11 -4.70
C VAL A 313 -49.39 12.56 -3.84
N GLY A 314 -49.14 13.33 -2.78
CA GLY A 314 -50.19 13.92 -1.95
C GLY A 314 -51.12 14.85 -2.73
N PHE A 315 -50.56 15.65 -3.65
CA PHE A 315 -51.33 16.51 -4.54
C PHE A 315 -52.24 15.70 -5.48
N VAL A 316 -51.70 14.67 -6.13
CA VAL A 316 -52.45 13.78 -7.04
C VAL A 316 -53.56 13.05 -6.31
N LEU A 317 -53.30 12.51 -5.12
CA LEU A 317 -54.33 11.86 -4.30
C LEU A 317 -55.45 12.82 -3.89
N GLY A 318 -55.10 14.06 -3.53
CA GLY A 318 -56.11 15.08 -3.22
C GLY A 318 -56.92 15.53 -4.44
N LEU A 319 -56.34 15.49 -5.65
CA LEU A 319 -57.09 15.70 -6.90
C LEU A 319 -58.05 14.54 -7.20
N LEU A 320 -57.62 13.29 -6.98
CA LEU A 320 -58.47 12.11 -7.18
C LEU A 320 -59.67 12.10 -6.23
N ASN A 321 -59.48 12.50 -4.97
CA ASN A 321 -60.55 12.65 -3.98
C ASN A 321 -61.57 13.76 -4.31
N LEU A 322 -61.32 14.53 -5.38
CA LEU A 322 -62.24 15.55 -5.88
C LEU A 322 -63.11 15.03 -7.02
N ILE A 323 -62.64 13.99 -7.72
CA ILE A 323 -63.31 13.37 -8.86
C ILE A 323 -64.24 12.23 -8.40
N PHE A 324 -63.86 11.51 -7.34
CA PHE A 324 -64.63 10.45 -6.69
C PHE A 324 -65.34 10.95 -5.44
#